data_AF-A0A7S0YKB5-F1
#
_entry.id   AF-A0A7S0YKB5-F1
#
_cell.length_a   1.000
_cell.length_b   1.000
_cell.length_c   1.000
_cell.angle_alpha   90.00
_cell.angle_beta   90.00
_cell.angle_gamma   90.00
#
_symmetry.space_group_name_H-M   'P 1'
#
loop_
_entity.id
_entity.type
_entity.pdbx_description
1 polymer ?
#
loop_
_entity_poly.entity_id
_entity_poly.type
_entity_poly.pdbx_seq_one_letter_code
_entity_poly.pdbx_strand_id
1 'polypeptide(L)'
;MIDRLCFGKSRLQAMGVCRNLPHWLVTLARRSRKYFPPGSNAEIMAELRPLFCPQDMSIFKAQGCMSMLLNRQEEGAFGYVPEVMGLWNWVTSYMDWDMMMLNLLSSLCKHTYTTKGPEWEALVRDIFTRILHIVDLPVGPSRIHIYDSSEGSLPAGDGYPRFSLSIFATK
;
A
#
# COMPACT_ATOMS: atom_id res chain seq x y z
N MET A 1 7.60 -15.13 -12.79
CA MET A 1 8.39 -14.10 -13.50
C MET A 1 8.45 -12.78 -12.73
N ILE A 2 7.30 -12.16 -12.41
CA ILE A 2 7.22 -10.94 -11.57
C ILE A 2 7.97 -11.13 -10.24
N ASP A 3 7.85 -12.29 -9.62
CA ASP A 3 8.54 -12.57 -8.36
C ASP A 3 10.08 -12.45 -8.47
N ARG A 4 10.65 -13.06 -9.51
CA ARG A 4 12.09 -13.02 -9.76
C ARG A 4 12.60 -11.64 -10.18
N LEU A 5 11.78 -10.84 -10.88
CA LEU A 5 12.16 -9.51 -11.39
C LEU A 5 11.94 -8.39 -10.38
N CYS A 6 10.87 -8.47 -9.58
CA CYS A 6 10.51 -7.44 -8.61
C CYS A 6 11.09 -7.70 -7.21
N PHE A 7 11.28 -8.97 -6.81
CA PHE A 7 11.63 -9.35 -5.44
C PHE A 7 12.83 -10.32 -5.32
N GLY A 8 13.43 -10.76 -6.43
CA GLY A 8 14.57 -11.67 -6.41
C GLY A 8 15.88 -10.98 -5.98
N LYS A 9 16.79 -11.72 -5.31
CA LYS A 9 18.13 -11.23 -4.90
C LYS A 9 18.99 -10.77 -6.10
N SER A 10 18.68 -11.26 -7.30
CA SER A 10 19.31 -10.88 -8.58
C SER A 10 18.87 -9.49 -9.11
N ARG A 11 18.03 -8.74 -8.37
CA ARG A 11 17.51 -7.41 -8.74
C ARG A 11 18.61 -6.46 -9.20
N LEU A 12 19.79 -6.56 -8.59
CA LEU A 12 20.95 -5.68 -8.87
C LEU A 12 21.73 -6.07 -10.13
N GLN A 13 21.74 -7.35 -10.52
CA GLN A 13 22.48 -7.82 -11.71
C GLN A 13 21.63 -7.75 -13.00
N ALA A 14 20.30 -7.84 -12.90
CA ALA A 14 19.39 -7.73 -14.05
C ALA A 14 19.14 -6.27 -14.51
N MET A 15 19.47 -5.27 -13.69
CA MET A 15 19.28 -3.85 -14.00
C MET A 15 20.23 -3.30 -15.08
N GLY A 16 21.17 -4.11 -15.59
CA GLY A 16 22.04 -3.75 -16.71
C GLY A 16 21.34 -3.63 -18.07
N VAL A 17 20.09 -4.10 -18.21
CA VAL A 17 19.39 -4.13 -19.50
C VAL A 17 18.53 -2.88 -19.75
N CYS A 18 17.81 -2.37 -18.74
CA CYS A 18 16.95 -1.17 -18.84
C CYS A 18 16.55 -0.62 -17.45
N ARG A 19 16.92 0.63 -17.12
CA ARG A 19 16.59 1.29 -15.84
C ARG A 19 15.08 1.37 -15.54
N ASN A 20 14.24 1.46 -16.58
CA ASN A 20 12.79 1.64 -16.43
C ASN A 20 11.98 0.33 -16.47
N LEU A 21 12.64 -0.82 -16.64
CA LEU A 21 11.96 -2.11 -16.77
C LEU A 21 10.97 -2.41 -15.62
N PRO A 22 11.31 -2.16 -14.34
CA PRO A 22 10.37 -2.41 -13.23
C PRO A 22 9.08 -1.59 -13.35
N HIS A 23 9.19 -0.32 -13.77
CA HIS A 23 8.03 0.55 -13.96
C HIS A 23 7.09 0.03 -15.04
N TRP A 24 7.64 -0.42 -16.18
CA TRP A 24 6.85 -0.98 -17.28
C TRP A 24 6.18 -2.29 -16.90
N LEU A 25 6.86 -3.17 -16.16
CA LEU A 25 6.27 -4.43 -15.68
C LEU A 25 5.10 -4.19 -14.73
N VAL A 26 5.25 -3.27 -13.77
CA VAL A 26 4.16 -2.88 -12.86
C VAL A 26 2.99 -2.29 -13.64
N THR A 27 3.28 -1.41 -14.62
CA THR A 27 2.25 -0.80 -15.47
C THR A 27 1.51 -1.85 -16.29
N LEU A 28 2.24 -2.79 -16.88
CA LEU A 28 1.67 -3.89 -17.67
C LEU A 28 0.76 -4.76 -16.80
N ALA A 29 1.21 -5.18 -15.62
CA ALA A 29 0.44 -6.00 -14.70
C ALA A 29 -0.85 -5.30 -14.23
N ARG A 30 -0.77 -4.00 -13.92
CA ARG A 30 -1.95 -3.19 -13.54
C ARG A 30 -2.95 -3.04 -14.69
N ARG A 31 -2.48 -3.02 -15.95
CA ARG A 31 -3.32 -2.95 -17.14
C ARG A 31 -3.89 -4.31 -17.57
N SER A 32 -3.19 -5.40 -17.29
CA SER A 32 -3.61 -6.75 -17.68
C SER A 32 -4.68 -7.33 -16.77
N ARG A 33 -4.73 -6.92 -15.49
CA ARG A 33 -5.66 -7.48 -14.49
C ARG A 33 -7.14 -7.46 -14.87
N LYS A 34 -7.56 -6.53 -15.73
CA LYS A 34 -8.95 -6.45 -16.24
C LYS A 34 -9.33 -7.59 -17.20
N TYR A 35 -8.34 -8.32 -17.69
CA TYR A 35 -8.52 -9.48 -18.58
C TYR A 35 -8.35 -10.81 -17.84
N PHE A 36 -8.21 -10.79 -16.52
CA PHE A 36 -8.12 -12.02 -15.73
C PHE A 36 -9.46 -12.76 -15.72
N PRO A 37 -9.46 -14.10 -15.77
CA PRO A 37 -10.69 -14.88 -15.70
C PRO A 37 -11.40 -14.69 -14.34
N PRO A 38 -12.73 -14.90 -14.27
CA PRO A 38 -13.45 -14.86 -13.00
C PRO A 38 -12.87 -15.91 -12.04
N GLY A 39 -12.79 -15.57 -10.75
CA GLY A 39 -12.14 -16.40 -9.72
C GLY A 39 -10.66 -16.12 -9.52
N SER A 40 -10.02 -15.34 -10.40
CA SER A 40 -8.58 -15.02 -10.28
C SER A 40 -8.24 -14.31 -8.98
N ASN A 41 -9.12 -13.44 -8.47
CA ASN A 41 -8.88 -12.79 -7.19
C ASN A 41 -8.78 -13.79 -6.02
N ALA A 42 -9.58 -14.86 -6.05
CA ALA A 42 -9.55 -15.88 -5.00
C ALA A 42 -8.24 -16.67 -5.04
N GLU A 43 -7.77 -17.04 -6.25
CA GLU A 43 -6.48 -17.70 -6.45
C GLU A 43 -5.31 -16.79 -6.01
N ILE A 44 -5.32 -15.53 -6.44
CA ILE A 44 -4.30 -14.55 -6.04
C ILE A 44 -4.27 -14.41 -4.52
N MET A 45 -5.42 -14.23 -3.87
CA MET A 45 -5.47 -14.08 -2.42
C MET A 45 -5.06 -15.36 -1.67
N ALA A 46 -5.38 -16.55 -2.20
CA ALA A 46 -4.93 -17.81 -1.63
C ALA A 46 -3.39 -17.93 -1.63
N GLU A 47 -2.73 -17.48 -2.70
CA GLU A 47 -1.26 -17.44 -2.81
C GLU A 47 -0.62 -16.36 -1.93
N LEU A 48 -1.32 -15.25 -1.66
CA LEU A 48 -0.79 -14.14 -0.88
C LEU A 48 -0.95 -14.33 0.64
N ARG A 49 -1.99 -15.04 1.10
CA ARG A 49 -2.25 -15.27 2.53
C ARG A 49 -1.09 -15.87 3.32
N PRO A 50 -0.34 -16.87 2.82
CA PRO A 50 0.84 -17.39 3.49
C PRO A 50 1.94 -16.35 3.73
N LEU A 51 1.97 -15.28 2.92
CA LEU A 51 2.96 -14.21 3.02
C LEU A 51 2.55 -13.10 4.00
N PHE A 52 1.30 -13.13 4.50
CA PHE A 52 0.79 -12.19 5.51
C PHE A 52 1.34 -12.54 6.90
N CYS A 53 2.62 -12.30 7.10
CA CYS A 53 3.31 -12.44 8.38
C CYS A 53 3.83 -11.06 8.82
N PRO A 54 3.34 -10.47 9.93
CA PRO A 54 3.78 -9.16 10.40
C PRO A 54 5.29 -9.07 10.70
N GLN A 55 5.90 -10.20 11.10
CA GLN A 55 7.30 -10.26 11.51
C GLN A 55 8.27 -10.47 10.34
N ASP A 56 7.77 -10.86 9.17
CA ASP A 56 8.59 -11.10 7.99
C ASP A 56 8.37 -10.00 6.95
N MET A 57 9.44 -9.63 6.25
CA MET A 57 9.39 -8.66 5.15
C MET A 57 8.59 -9.18 3.94
N SER A 58 8.19 -10.46 3.95
CA SER A 58 7.27 -11.07 2.98
C SER A 58 5.96 -10.29 2.84
N ILE A 59 5.51 -9.62 3.89
CA ILE A 59 4.25 -8.89 3.90
C ILE A 59 4.24 -7.72 2.91
N PHE A 60 5.37 -7.01 2.75
CA PHE A 60 5.51 -5.92 1.77
C PHE A 60 5.46 -6.44 0.34
N LYS A 61 6.04 -7.61 0.09
CA LYS A 61 5.93 -8.30 -1.20
C LYS A 61 4.47 -8.67 -1.48
N ALA A 62 3.78 -9.24 -0.49
CA ALA A 62 2.38 -9.61 -0.62
C ALA A 62 1.49 -8.39 -0.94
N GLN A 63 1.72 -7.29 -0.23
CA GLN A 63 1.02 -6.03 -0.37
C GLN A 63 1.28 -5.37 -1.75
N GLY A 64 2.51 -5.44 -2.25
CA GLY A 64 2.86 -5.00 -3.61
C GLY A 64 2.18 -5.83 -4.70
N CYS A 65 2.19 -7.15 -4.56
CA CYS A 65 1.48 -8.06 -5.47
C CYS A 65 -0.03 -7.81 -5.45
N MET A 66 -0.63 -7.65 -4.27
CA MET A 66 -2.05 -7.36 -4.11
C MET A 66 -2.45 -6.06 -4.82
N SER A 67 -1.70 -4.97 -4.62
CA SER A 67 -1.98 -3.67 -5.26
C SER A 67 -1.91 -3.72 -6.79
N MET A 68 -1.04 -4.59 -7.32
CA MET A 68 -0.75 -4.74 -8.74
C MET A 68 -1.72 -5.71 -9.45
N LEU A 69 -2.00 -6.87 -8.85
CA LEU A 69 -2.67 -8.00 -9.50
C LEU A 69 -4.17 -8.09 -9.20
N LEU A 70 -4.63 -7.62 -8.03
CA LEU A 70 -6.04 -7.75 -7.66
C LEU A 70 -6.95 -7.01 -8.66
N ASN A 71 -7.86 -7.75 -9.29
CA ASN A 71 -8.83 -7.22 -10.24
C ASN A 71 -9.96 -6.52 -9.48
N ARG A 72 -10.01 -5.20 -9.59
CA ARG A 72 -10.95 -4.37 -8.80
C ARG A 72 -12.35 -4.29 -9.38
N GLN A 73 -12.53 -4.80 -10.60
CA GLN A 73 -13.81 -4.81 -11.31
C GLN A 73 -14.55 -6.14 -11.15
N GLU A 74 -13.90 -7.16 -10.58
CA GLU A 74 -14.51 -8.46 -10.34
C GLU A 74 -15.64 -8.34 -9.31
N GLU A 75 -16.75 -9.02 -9.57
CA GLU A 75 -17.84 -9.13 -8.60
C GLU A 75 -17.33 -9.77 -7.31
N GLY A 76 -17.64 -9.15 -6.17
CA GLY A 76 -17.13 -9.61 -4.87
C GLY A 76 -15.76 -9.06 -4.47
N ALA A 77 -15.12 -8.19 -5.27
CA ALA A 77 -13.85 -7.54 -4.88
C ALA A 77 -13.93 -6.77 -3.55
N PHE A 78 -15.11 -6.28 -3.16
CA PHE A 78 -15.34 -5.64 -1.86
C PHE A 78 -15.12 -6.60 -0.67
N GLY A 79 -15.32 -7.91 -0.86
CA GLY A 79 -15.15 -8.91 0.21
C GLY A 79 -13.73 -8.97 0.79
N TYR A 80 -12.73 -8.47 0.07
CA TYR A 80 -11.35 -8.38 0.54
C TYR A 80 -11.05 -7.11 1.34
N VAL A 81 -11.94 -6.11 1.34
CA VAL A 81 -11.72 -4.83 2.04
C VAL A 81 -11.53 -5.02 3.56
N PRO A 82 -12.34 -5.84 4.27
CA PRO A 82 -12.11 -6.09 5.70
C PRO A 82 -10.75 -6.74 5.98
N GLU A 83 -10.31 -7.69 5.14
CA GLU A 83 -8.99 -8.33 5.24
C GLU A 83 -7.88 -7.30 5.02
N VAL A 84 -8.01 -6.43 4.01
CA VAL A 84 -7.05 -5.34 3.73
C VAL A 84 -6.99 -4.33 4.88
N MET A 85 -8.13 -3.93 5.45
CA MET A 85 -8.18 -3.04 6.62
C MET A 85 -7.50 -3.68 7.85
N GLY A 86 -7.72 -4.98 8.06
CA GLY A 86 -7.04 -5.76 9.10
C GLY A 86 -5.53 -5.77 8.90
N LEU A 87 -5.06 -6.04 7.68
CA LEU A 87 -3.64 -6.00 7.33
C LEU A 87 -3.05 -4.61 7.54
N TRP A 88 -3.75 -3.56 7.11
CA TRP A 88 -3.29 -2.18 7.29
C TRP A 88 -3.05 -1.86 8.78
N ASN A 89 -3.77 -2.52 9.69
CA ASN A 89 -3.56 -2.39 11.14
C ASN A 89 -2.31 -3.08 11.70
N TRP A 90 -1.67 -3.99 10.97
CA TRP A 90 -0.53 -4.74 11.49
C TRP A 90 0.78 -3.96 11.45
N VAL A 91 0.97 -3.13 10.43
CA VAL A 91 2.15 -2.30 10.28
C VAL A 91 1.74 -0.85 10.49
N THR A 92 2.31 -0.24 11.52
CA THR A 92 2.11 1.18 11.85
C THR A 92 3.41 1.92 11.63
N SER A 93 3.32 3.22 11.38
CA SER A 93 4.48 4.10 11.28
C SER A 93 5.43 3.75 10.12
N TYR A 94 4.90 3.31 8.98
CA TYR A 94 5.69 3.09 7.76
C TYR A 94 4.99 3.71 6.55
N MET A 95 5.50 4.86 6.10
CA MET A 95 4.84 5.70 5.09
C MET A 95 4.60 4.96 3.75
N ASP A 96 5.56 4.16 3.29
CA ASP A 96 5.41 3.44 2.03
C ASP A 96 4.30 2.37 2.11
N TRP A 97 4.12 1.74 3.27
CA TRP A 97 3.02 0.79 3.53
C TRP A 97 1.67 1.49 3.49
N ASP A 98 1.55 2.59 4.22
CA ASP A 98 0.35 3.40 4.28
C ASP A 98 -0.07 3.91 2.89
N MET A 99 0.88 4.46 2.14
CA MET A 99 0.64 4.97 0.79
C MET A 99 0.18 3.87 -0.16
N MET A 100 0.77 2.67 -0.09
CA MET A 100 0.34 1.61 -0.98
C MET A 100 -1.01 0.98 -0.56
N MET A 101 -1.35 0.94 0.73
CA MET A 101 -2.67 0.54 1.22
C MET A 101 -3.75 1.52 0.79
N LEU A 102 -3.51 2.84 0.93
CA LEU A 102 -4.41 3.88 0.44
C LEU A 102 -4.61 3.79 -1.08
N ASN A 103 -3.56 3.50 -1.86
CA ASN A 103 -3.67 3.27 -3.29
C ASN A 103 -4.51 2.02 -3.65
N LEU A 104 -4.50 0.99 -2.80
CA LEU A 104 -5.35 -0.19 -2.97
C LEU A 104 -6.81 0.12 -2.60
N LEU A 105 -7.05 0.77 -1.47
CA LEU A 105 -8.39 1.10 -1.01
C LEU A 105 -9.07 2.11 -1.93
N SER A 106 -8.39 3.19 -2.30
CA SER A 106 -8.95 4.23 -3.18
C SER A 106 -9.47 3.68 -4.51
N SER A 107 -8.67 2.88 -5.22
CA SER A 107 -9.14 2.31 -6.49
C SER A 107 -10.03 1.07 -6.33
N LEU A 108 -10.14 0.45 -5.15
CA LEU A 108 -11.22 -0.51 -4.84
C LEU A 108 -12.55 0.24 -4.65
N CYS A 109 -12.53 1.30 -3.83
CA CYS A 109 -13.66 2.18 -3.61
C CYS A 109 -14.19 2.74 -4.94
N LYS A 110 -13.31 3.24 -5.81
CA LYS A 110 -13.69 3.76 -7.13
C LYS A 110 -14.54 2.79 -7.98
N HIS A 111 -14.35 1.48 -7.84
CA HIS A 111 -15.09 0.47 -8.60
C HIS A 111 -16.27 -0.14 -7.84
N THR A 112 -16.23 -0.14 -6.51
CA THR A 112 -17.24 -0.83 -5.67
C THR A 112 -18.23 0.13 -5.00
N TYR A 113 -17.94 1.43 -4.96
CA TYR A 113 -18.75 2.44 -4.26
C TYR A 113 -20.22 2.44 -4.71
N THR A 114 -20.49 2.34 -6.01
CA THR A 114 -21.87 2.33 -6.55
C THR A 114 -22.70 1.17 -6.00
N THR A 115 -22.07 0.02 -5.73
CA THR A 115 -22.75 -1.20 -5.24
C THR A 115 -22.69 -1.36 -3.72
N LYS A 116 -21.72 -0.72 -3.06
CA LYS A 116 -21.32 -0.97 -1.66
C LYS A 116 -21.11 0.33 -0.85
N GLY A 117 -21.82 1.38 -1.21
CA GLY A 117 -21.71 2.70 -0.59
C GLY A 117 -21.86 2.69 0.93
N PRO A 118 -22.94 2.10 1.49
CA PRO A 118 -23.16 2.05 2.94
C PRO A 118 -22.03 1.34 3.69
N GLU A 119 -21.48 0.26 3.13
CA GLU A 119 -20.36 -0.45 3.75
C GLU A 119 -19.04 0.35 3.70
N TRP A 120 -18.83 1.16 2.66
CA TRP A 120 -17.71 2.11 2.62
C TRP A 120 -17.87 3.25 3.63
N GLU A 121 -19.08 3.78 3.81
CA GLU A 121 -19.39 4.84 4.78
C GLU A 121 -19.03 4.41 6.21
N ALA A 122 -19.29 3.15 6.57
CA ALA A 122 -18.92 2.59 7.87
C ALA A 122 -17.39 2.60 8.12
N LEU A 123 -16.58 2.50 7.06
CA LEU A 123 -15.11 2.50 7.13
C LEU A 123 -14.49 3.90 7.09
N VAL A 124 -15.27 4.94 6.73
CA VAL A 124 -14.77 6.31 6.54
C VAL A 124 -14.05 6.80 7.79
N ARG A 125 -14.64 6.62 8.97
CA ARG A 125 -14.03 7.05 10.24
C ARG A 125 -12.64 6.47 10.41
N ASP A 126 -12.50 5.15 10.24
CA ASP A 126 -11.24 4.44 10.51
C ASP A 126 -10.16 4.80 9.46
N ILE A 127 -10.56 4.95 8.19
CA ILE A 127 -9.66 5.41 7.11
C ILE A 127 -9.18 6.83 7.38
N PHE A 128 -10.07 7.75 7.75
CA PHE A 128 -9.72 9.15 8.02
C PHE A 128 -8.83 9.29 9.27
N THR A 129 -9.08 8.52 10.32
CA THR A 129 -8.19 8.49 11.49
C THR A 129 -6.77 8.09 11.10
N ARG A 130 -6.60 7.09 10.22
CA ARG A 130 -5.27 6.73 9.71
C ARG A 130 -4.65 7.81 8.85
N ILE A 131 -5.41 8.44 7.96
CA ILE A 131 -4.91 9.56 7.14
C ILE A 131 -4.40 10.68 8.06
N LEU A 132 -5.12 11.01 9.13
CA LEU A 132 -4.67 12.02 10.11
C LEU A 132 -3.35 11.62 10.79
N HIS A 133 -3.17 10.35 11.14
CA HIS A 133 -1.89 9.85 11.66
C HIS A 133 -0.75 9.91 10.64
N ILE A 134 -1.04 9.67 9.34
CA ILE A 134 -0.04 9.73 8.26
C ILE A 134 0.41 11.17 8.01
N VAL A 135 -0.51 12.14 8.09
CA VAL A 135 -0.19 13.57 7.92
C VAL A 135 0.65 14.10 9.10
N ASP A 136 0.65 13.37 10.22
CA ASP A 136 1.42 13.66 11.45
C ASP A 136 1.31 15.13 11.87
N LEU A 137 0.05 15.58 12.04
CA LEU A 137 -0.23 16.94 12.45
C LEU A 137 0.30 17.20 13.87
N PRO A 138 1.03 18.30 14.09
CA PRO A 138 1.49 18.67 15.42
C PRO A 138 0.30 19.08 16.29
N VAL A 139 -0.17 18.16 17.12
CA VAL A 139 -1.31 18.38 18.03
C VAL A 139 -0.83 18.48 19.48
N GLY A 140 -1.08 19.63 20.09
CA GLY A 140 -0.74 19.94 21.49
C GLY A 140 0.65 20.56 21.69
N PRO A 141 0.87 21.29 22.79
CA PRO A 141 2.16 21.93 23.06
C PRO A 141 3.22 20.86 23.38
N SER A 142 4.30 20.83 22.59
CA SER A 142 5.58 20.16 22.89
C SER A 142 5.65 18.62 22.76
N ARG A 143 4.98 17.99 21.79
CA ARG A 143 5.26 16.58 21.44
C ARG A 143 5.83 16.48 20.03
N ILE A 144 7.13 16.20 19.98
CA ILE A 144 7.90 15.96 18.74
C ILE A 144 7.68 14.51 18.32
N HIS A 145 7.15 14.35 17.10
CA HIS A 145 7.09 13.20 16.17
C HIS A 145 7.12 11.73 16.67
N ILE A 146 6.24 10.91 16.08
CA ILE A 146 6.18 9.44 16.26
C ILE A 146 7.26 8.71 15.42
N TYR A 147 7.76 9.35 14.35
CA TYR A 147 8.74 8.77 13.44
C TYR A 147 10.16 9.23 13.79
N ASP A 148 11.08 8.29 13.94
CA ASP A 148 12.51 8.59 13.93
C ASP A 148 12.90 9.08 12.53
N SER A 149 13.39 10.30 12.44
CA SER A 149 13.79 10.95 11.19
C SER A 149 14.92 10.22 10.46
N SER A 150 15.57 9.26 11.12
CA SER A 150 16.66 8.47 10.55
C SER A 150 16.23 7.24 9.73
N GLU A 151 14.99 6.74 9.88
CA GLU A 151 14.53 5.51 9.20
C GLU A 151 13.67 5.75 7.94
N GLY A 152 13.44 7.01 7.57
CA GLY A 152 12.78 7.36 6.31
C GLY A 152 13.68 7.08 5.09
N SER A 153 13.17 6.32 4.12
CA SER A 153 13.85 5.96 2.86
C SER A 153 14.22 7.14 1.95
N LEU A 154 13.84 8.38 2.32
CA LEU A 154 14.24 9.62 1.68
C LEU A 154 14.43 10.72 2.74
N PRO A 155 15.65 10.98 3.22
CA PRO A 155 15.89 12.17 4.05
C PRO A 155 15.58 13.42 3.21
N ALA A 156 14.66 14.26 3.68
CA ALA A 156 14.71 15.67 3.30
C ALA A 156 15.94 16.29 3.99
N GLY A 157 16.59 17.27 3.34
CA GLY A 157 17.84 17.85 3.83
C GLY A 157 17.73 18.56 5.19
N ASP A 158 16.52 18.65 5.74
CA ASP A 158 16.16 19.24 7.04
C ASP A 158 15.91 18.20 8.14
N GLY A 159 16.03 16.90 7.84
CA GLY A 159 15.81 15.84 8.83
C GLY A 159 14.35 15.57 9.17
N TYR A 160 13.39 16.05 8.36
CA TYR A 160 11.98 15.70 8.51
C TYR A 160 11.54 14.74 7.39
N PRO A 161 10.51 13.89 7.61
CA PRO A 161 9.88 13.17 6.52
C PRO A 161 9.35 14.17 5.48
N ARG A 162 9.59 13.96 4.17
CA ARG A 162 9.21 14.86 3.06
C ARG A 162 7.74 15.28 3.00
N PHE A 163 6.87 14.64 3.78
CA PHE A 163 5.43 14.89 3.82
C PHE A 163 4.90 15.18 5.23
N SER A 164 5.78 15.28 6.23
CA SER A 164 5.35 15.70 7.56
C SER A 164 5.04 17.19 7.57
N LEU A 165 3.86 17.56 8.08
CA LEU A 165 3.50 18.95 8.34
C LEU A 165 4.05 19.47 9.68
N SER A 166 4.80 18.68 10.45
CA SER A 166 5.46 19.14 11.68
C SER A 166 6.45 20.26 11.43
N ILE A 167 6.99 20.37 10.22
CA ILE A 167 7.87 21.47 9.81
C ILE A 167 7.21 22.84 10.00
N PHE A 168 5.87 22.90 10.02
CA PHE A 168 5.11 24.13 10.24
C PHE A 168 4.94 24.49 11.72
N ALA A 169 5.19 23.57 12.66
CA ALA A 169 5.09 23.85 14.11
C ALA A 169 6.37 24.45 14.70
N THR A 170 7.48 24.48 13.97
CA THR A 170 8.76 25.06 14.43
C THR A 170 8.92 26.55 14.12
N LYS A 171 7.82 27.31 13.97
CA LYS A 171 7.83 28.78 13.84
C LYS A 171 7.15 29.46 15.00
#